data_AF-A0A3C2AYV9-F1
#
_entry.id   AF-A0A3C2AYV9-F1
#
_cell.length_a   1.000
_cell.length_b   1.000
_cell.length_c   1.000
_cell.angle_alpha   90.00
_cell.angle_beta   90.00
_cell.angle_gamma   90.00
#
_symmetry.space_group_name_H-M   'P 1'
#
loop_
_entity.id
_entity.type
_entity.pdbx_description
1 polymer ?
#
loop_
_entity_poly.entity_id
_entity_poly.type
_entity_poly.pdbx_seq_one_letter_code
_entity_poly.pdbx_strand_id
1 'polypeptide(L)'
;MSCGCLELDQPIEMAVPSMDDLASFGDSLVPCGLDANGYPLFRARHGDIDVLVHVADVPQSDLTEVRGIRCTTALRTVIDLASSTEPDGVRSMVASALRKSLFTAAELRDRLAQPDMLRHPGAVALREALDVDGLVPEPRPWADQ
;
A
#
# COMPACT_ATOMS: atom_id res chain seq x y z
N MET A 1 10.54 -11.44 9.47
CA MET A 1 9.90 -10.29 8.83
C MET A 1 8.66 -9.96 9.66
N SER A 2 8.77 -9.04 10.63
CA SER A 2 7.57 -8.53 11.30
C SER A 2 6.95 -7.49 10.38
N CYS A 3 5.71 -7.69 9.97
CA CYS A 3 4.89 -6.59 9.48
C CYS A 3 4.92 -5.51 10.57
N GLY A 4 5.21 -4.24 10.22
CA GLY A 4 5.39 -3.13 11.15
C GLY A 4 4.09 -2.69 11.84
N CYS A 5 3.25 -3.62 12.27
CA CYS A 5 2.02 -3.39 13.00
C CYS A 5 2.35 -2.92 14.41
N LEU A 6 1.84 -1.76 14.81
CA LEU A 6 1.82 -1.34 16.20
C LEU A 6 0.63 -2.01 16.88
N GLU A 7 0.89 -2.96 17.77
CA GLU A 7 -0.13 -3.44 18.72
C GLU A 7 -0.53 -2.26 19.62
N LEU A 8 -1.83 -1.98 19.71
CA LEU A 8 -2.35 -0.95 20.62
C LEU A 8 -2.92 -1.62 21.88
N ASP A 9 -2.48 -1.14 23.04
CA ASP A 9 -2.95 -1.60 24.36
C ASP A 9 -4.39 -1.15 24.71
N GLN A 10 -5.03 -0.34 23.85
CA GLN A 10 -6.38 0.20 24.08
C GLN A 10 -7.24 0.17 22.79
N PRO A 11 -8.55 -0.13 22.90
CA PRO A 11 -9.45 -0.13 21.74
C PRO A 11 -9.70 1.28 21.22
N ILE A 12 -9.49 1.49 19.92
CA ILE A 12 -9.90 2.72 19.22
C ILE A 12 -11.35 2.53 18.75
N GLU A 13 -12.24 3.49 19.05
CA GLU A 13 -13.52 3.61 18.35
C GLU A 13 -13.27 3.96 16.88
N MET A 14 -13.44 2.99 15.97
CA MET A 14 -13.34 3.20 14.53
C MET A 14 -14.63 2.80 13.83
N ALA A 15 -15.04 3.61 12.86
CA ALA A 15 -16.15 3.28 11.97
C ALA A 15 -15.77 2.06 11.12
N VAL A 16 -16.51 0.97 11.32
CA VAL A 16 -16.32 -0.29 10.59
C VAL A 16 -16.79 -0.08 9.14
N PRO A 17 -15.96 -0.36 8.12
CA PRO A 17 -16.37 -0.28 6.72
C PRO A 17 -17.48 -1.29 6.39
N SER A 18 -18.27 -1.03 5.35
CA SER A 18 -19.45 -1.84 5.00
C SER A 18 -19.11 -3.32 4.78
N MET A 19 -19.90 -4.20 5.41
CA MET A 19 -19.60 -5.60 5.74
C MET A 19 -19.58 -6.62 4.59
N ASP A 20 -19.82 -6.22 3.34
CA ASP A 20 -20.16 -7.20 2.28
C ASP A 20 -18.97 -8.10 1.87
N ASP A 21 -17.71 -7.63 1.93
CA ASP A 21 -16.52 -8.46 1.67
C ASP A 21 -15.96 -9.17 2.92
N LEU A 22 -16.36 -8.72 4.12
CA LEU A 22 -15.88 -9.23 5.41
C LEU A 22 -16.81 -10.30 6.01
N ALA A 23 -17.99 -10.50 5.41
CA ALA A 23 -18.97 -11.49 5.85
C ALA A 23 -18.41 -12.92 5.98
N SER A 24 -17.34 -13.25 5.24
CA SER A 24 -16.65 -14.55 5.32
C SER A 24 -15.87 -14.77 6.62
N PHE A 25 -15.55 -13.72 7.37
CA PHE A 25 -14.91 -13.79 8.69
C PHE A 25 -15.92 -13.75 9.86
N GLY A 26 -17.22 -13.61 9.56
CA GLY A 26 -18.31 -13.56 10.55
C GLY A 26 -18.21 -12.38 11.54
N ASP A 27 -18.93 -12.48 12.67
CA ASP A 27 -18.93 -11.51 13.79
C ASP A 27 -17.59 -11.41 14.54
N SER A 28 -16.51 -11.98 13.99
CA SER A 28 -15.28 -12.29 14.74
C SER A 28 -14.12 -11.32 14.46
N LEU A 29 -14.36 -10.18 13.82
CA LEU A 29 -13.34 -9.14 13.62
C LEU A 29 -13.18 -8.31 14.90
N VAL A 30 -12.05 -8.49 15.57
CA VAL A 30 -11.69 -7.73 16.77
C VAL A 30 -10.71 -6.63 16.37
N PRO A 31 -11.05 -5.33 16.49
CA PRO A 31 -10.11 -4.24 16.26
C PRO A 31 -8.88 -4.41 17.15
N CYS A 32 -7.69 -4.29 16.58
CA CYS A 32 -6.43 -4.55 17.30
C CYS A 32 -5.32 -3.52 17.04
N GLY A 33 -5.52 -2.58 16.12
CA GLY A 33 -4.53 -1.53 15.86
C GLY A 33 -4.72 -0.83 14.52
N LEU A 34 -3.64 -0.18 14.10
CA LEU A 34 -3.47 0.38 12.77
C LEU A 34 -2.24 -0.27 12.10
N ASP A 35 -2.27 -0.41 10.78
CA ASP A 35 -1.10 -0.80 10.00
C ASP A 35 -0.13 0.38 9.79
N ALA A 36 1.01 0.12 9.17
CA ALA A 36 2.04 1.14 8.90
C ALA A 36 1.57 2.27 7.95
N ASN A 37 0.47 2.07 7.23
CA ASN A 37 -0.14 3.07 6.36
C ASN A 37 -1.28 3.83 7.07
N GLY A 38 -1.57 3.48 8.33
CA GLY A 38 -2.62 4.08 9.14
C GLY A 38 -4.01 3.47 8.92
N TYR A 39 -4.11 2.30 8.27
CA TYR A 39 -5.39 1.63 8.06
C TYR A 39 -5.79 0.76 9.25
N PRO A 40 -7.10 0.66 9.55
CA PRO A 40 -7.63 -0.25 10.56
C PRO A 40 -7.14 -1.69 10.42
N LEU A 41 -6.66 -2.26 11.53
CA LEU A 41 -6.26 -3.66 11.64
C LEU A 41 -7.20 -4.42 12.57
N PHE A 42 -7.66 -5.58 12.12
CA PHE A 42 -8.53 -6.49 12.85
C PHE A 42 -7.86 -7.85 13.00
N ARG A 43 -8.04 -8.50 14.15
CA ARG A 43 -7.79 -9.93 14.33
C ARG A 43 -9.06 -10.69 14.03
N ALA A 44 -8.93 -11.78 13.28
CA ALA A 44 -9.99 -12.75 13.11
C ALA A 44 -9.40 -14.16 13.10
N ARG A 45 -10.28 -15.15 13.23
CA ARG A 45 -9.94 -16.55 13.03
C ARG A 45 -10.64 -17.03 11.75
N HIS A 46 -9.88 -17.67 10.86
CA HIS A 46 -10.41 -18.26 9.63
C HIS A 46 -10.12 -19.76 9.63
N GLY A 47 -11.11 -20.57 10.00
CA GLY A 47 -10.88 -21.98 10.30
C GLY A 47 -9.96 -22.16 11.51
N ASP A 48 -8.77 -22.74 11.28
CA ASP A 48 -7.76 -23.00 12.33
C ASP A 48 -6.57 -22.02 12.32
N ILE A 49 -6.62 -20.98 11.49
CA ILE A 49 -5.57 -19.96 11.45
C ILE A 49 -6.04 -18.62 12.04
N ASP A 50 -5.16 -17.99 12.81
CA ASP A 50 -5.30 -16.59 13.19
C ASP A 50 -4.84 -15.70 12.03
N VAL A 51 -5.69 -14.75 11.65
CA VAL A 51 -5.44 -13.83 10.54
C VAL A 51 -5.49 -12.38 11.02
N LEU A 52 -4.65 -11.56 10.42
CA LEU A 52 -4.72 -10.11 10.53
C LEU A 52 -5.33 -9.57 9.24
N VAL A 53 -6.42 -8.83 9.40
CA VAL A 53 -7.14 -8.20 8.29
C VAL A 53 -6.93 -6.70 8.41
N HIS A 54 -6.26 -6.11 7.44
CA HIS A 54 -6.22 -4.66 7.29
C HIS A 54 -7.25 -4.24 6.24
N VAL A 55 -8.02 -3.21 6.53
CA VAL A 55 -9.06 -2.72 5.59
C VAL A 55 -8.71 -1.33 5.12
N ALA A 56 -8.48 -1.22 3.82
CA ALA A 56 -8.15 0.03 3.15
C ALA A 56 -9.16 0.32 2.04
N ASP A 57 -9.62 1.56 1.98
CA ASP A 57 -10.34 2.06 0.81
C ASP A 57 -9.32 2.42 -0.27
N VAL A 58 -9.09 1.47 -1.19
CA VAL A 58 -8.09 1.61 -2.26
C VAL A 58 -8.81 2.02 -3.55
N PRO A 59 -8.44 3.17 -4.16
CA PRO A 59 -9.03 3.61 -5.42
C PRO A 59 -8.90 2.56 -6.52
N GLN A 60 -9.88 2.45 -7.43
CA GLN A 60 -9.81 1.51 -8.55
C GLN A 60 -8.57 1.71 -9.43
N SER A 61 -8.07 2.95 -9.55
CA SER A 61 -6.83 3.26 -10.28
C SER A 61 -5.57 2.60 -9.70
N ASP A 62 -5.62 2.23 -8.42
CA ASP A 62 -4.53 1.57 -7.71
C ASP A 62 -4.68 0.05 -7.68
N LEU A 63 -5.71 -0.49 -8.34
CA LEU A 63 -6.00 -1.91 -8.42
C LEU A 63 -5.72 -2.43 -9.82
N THR A 64 -5.28 -3.68 -9.89
CA THR A 64 -5.03 -4.43 -11.12
C THR A 64 -5.39 -5.89 -10.91
N GLU A 65 -5.24 -6.69 -11.95
CA GLU A 65 -5.44 -8.13 -11.91
C GLU A 65 -4.22 -8.84 -12.50
N VAL A 66 -3.69 -9.81 -11.76
CA VAL A 66 -2.60 -10.67 -12.22
C VAL A 66 -3.09 -12.12 -12.17
N ARG A 67 -3.26 -12.74 -13.33
CA ARG A 67 -3.73 -14.14 -13.47
C ARG A 67 -5.07 -14.40 -12.76
N GLY A 68 -6.04 -13.50 -12.89
CA GLY A 68 -7.33 -13.62 -12.21
C GLY A 68 -7.33 -13.17 -10.74
N ILE A 69 -6.19 -12.73 -10.20
CA ILE A 69 -6.07 -12.29 -8.81
C ILE A 69 -6.08 -10.76 -8.78
N ARG A 70 -7.14 -10.19 -8.20
CA ARG A 70 -7.24 -8.77 -7.92
C ARG A 70 -6.20 -8.37 -6.87
N CYS A 71 -5.35 -7.42 -7.19
CA CYS A 71 -4.28 -6.94 -6.32
C CYS A 71 -4.01 -5.45 -6.54
N THR A 72 -3.09 -4.86 -5.77
CA THR A 72 -2.64 -3.49 -6.02
C THR A 72 -1.72 -3.41 -7.25
N THR A 73 -1.69 -2.26 -7.91
CA THR A 73 -0.69 -1.96 -8.96
C THR A 73 0.70 -1.96 -8.35
N ALA A 74 1.73 -2.21 -9.17
CA ALA A 74 3.12 -2.17 -8.70
C ALA A 74 3.49 -0.81 -8.08
N LEU A 75 2.96 0.28 -8.65
CA LEU A 75 3.14 1.63 -8.11
C LEU A 75 2.53 1.75 -6.72
N ARG A 76 1.28 1.29 -6.54
CA ARG A 76 0.63 1.30 -5.23
C ARG A 76 1.37 0.44 -4.22
N THR A 77 1.81 -0.76 -4.62
CA THR A 77 2.62 -1.63 -3.74
C THR A 77 3.90 -0.95 -3.27
N VAL A 78 4.62 -0.25 -4.16
CA VAL A 78 5.83 0.50 -3.79
C VAL A 78 5.51 1.62 -2.79
N ILE A 79 4.39 2.32 -2.98
CA ILE A 79 3.92 3.33 -2.01
C ILE A 79 3.63 2.67 -0.66
N ASP A 80 2.86 1.58 -0.62
CA ASP A 80 2.51 0.91 0.65
C ASP A 80 3.73 0.37 1.40
N LEU A 81 4.75 -0.13 0.69
CA LEU A 81 5.98 -0.62 1.29
C LEU A 81 6.88 0.50 1.82
N ALA A 82 6.86 1.68 1.17
CA ALA A 82 7.73 2.78 1.54
C ALA A 82 7.48 3.30 2.97
N SER A 83 6.27 3.11 3.53
CA SER A 83 5.94 3.52 4.91
C SER A 83 6.73 2.77 5.98
N SER A 84 7.25 1.58 5.66
CA SER A 84 7.96 0.69 6.58
C SER A 84 9.37 0.34 6.11
N THR A 85 9.86 1.03 5.08
CA THR A 85 11.18 0.82 4.48
C THR A 85 12.09 2.01 4.78
N GLU A 86 13.34 1.76 5.15
CA GLU A 86 14.32 2.83 5.37
C GLU A 86 14.64 3.63 4.08
N PRO A 87 15.12 4.88 4.16
CA PRO A 87 15.27 5.75 2.99
C PRO A 87 16.15 5.18 1.87
N ASP A 88 17.26 4.51 2.20
CA ASP A 88 18.12 3.84 1.21
C ASP A 88 17.41 2.66 0.52
N GLY A 89 16.64 1.89 1.30
CA GLY A 89 15.77 0.83 0.80
C GLY A 89 14.69 1.36 -0.15
N VAL A 90 14.05 2.48 0.20
CA VAL A 90 13.07 3.17 -0.66
C VAL A 90 13.68 3.56 -2.00
N ARG A 91 14.86 4.22 -1.99
CA ARG A 91 15.59 4.57 -3.22
C ARG A 91 15.89 3.35 -4.09
N SER A 92 16.41 2.28 -3.48
CA SER A 92 16.75 1.04 -4.18
C SER A 92 15.52 0.36 -4.79
N MET A 93 14.42 0.31 -4.03
CA MET A 93 13.14 -0.26 -4.45
C MET A 93 12.58 0.48 -5.67
N VAL A 94 12.54 1.83 -5.61
CA VAL A 94 12.02 2.67 -6.70
C VAL A 94 12.91 2.54 -7.94
N ALA A 95 14.24 2.62 -7.79
CA ALA A 95 15.17 2.42 -8.90
C ALA A 95 14.99 1.05 -9.55
N SER A 96 14.79 -0.01 -8.75
CA SER A 96 14.51 -1.34 -9.28
C SER A 96 13.16 -1.41 -10.01
N ALA A 97 12.12 -0.75 -9.52
CA ALA A 97 10.81 -0.76 -10.15
C ALA A 97 10.83 -0.03 -11.51
N LEU A 98 11.52 1.11 -11.57
CA LEU A 98 11.72 1.89 -12.81
C LEU A 98 12.54 1.10 -13.84
N ARG A 99 13.66 0.48 -13.44
CA ARG A 99 14.48 -0.36 -14.34
C ARG A 99 13.70 -1.55 -14.92
N LYS A 100 12.76 -2.09 -14.16
CA LYS A 100 11.88 -3.20 -14.60
C LYS A 100 10.64 -2.71 -15.35
N SER A 101 10.52 -1.40 -15.58
CA SER A 101 9.38 -0.74 -16.22
C SER A 101 8.04 -1.11 -15.58
N LEU A 102 8.00 -1.28 -14.26
CA LEU A 102 6.77 -1.57 -13.52
C LEU A 102 5.83 -0.35 -13.47
N PHE A 103 6.41 0.83 -13.53
CA PHE A 103 5.78 2.13 -13.75
C PHE A 103 6.87 3.11 -14.20
N THR A 104 6.47 4.30 -14.61
CA THR A 104 7.36 5.40 -15.01
C THR A 104 7.51 6.44 -13.90
N ALA A 105 8.57 7.24 -13.97
CA ALA A 105 8.75 8.37 -13.07
C ALA A 105 7.60 9.40 -13.16
N ALA A 106 7.01 9.56 -14.35
CA ALA A 106 5.83 10.42 -14.55
C ALA A 106 4.62 9.87 -13.79
N GLU A 107 4.31 8.58 -13.95
CA GLU A 107 3.21 7.94 -13.20
C GLU A 107 3.39 8.03 -11.69
N LEU A 108 4.63 7.87 -11.19
CA LEU A 108 4.94 8.07 -9.79
C LEU A 108 4.67 9.51 -9.34
N ARG A 109 5.17 10.52 -10.08
CA ARG A 109 4.93 11.94 -9.76
C ARG A 109 3.45 12.28 -9.74
N ASP A 110 2.73 11.90 -10.80
CA ASP A 110 1.31 12.19 -10.95
C ASP A 110 0.49 11.54 -9.83
N ARG A 111 0.87 10.31 -9.41
CA ARG A 111 0.19 9.63 -8.32
C ARG A 111 0.45 10.28 -6.96
N LEU A 112 1.70 10.66 -6.68
CA LEU A 112 2.08 11.32 -5.41
C LEU A 112 1.46 12.72 -5.27
N ALA A 113 1.10 13.36 -6.38
CA ALA A 113 0.42 14.66 -6.40
C ALA A 113 -1.09 14.56 -6.09
N GLN A 114 -1.68 13.37 -6.08
CA GLN A 114 -3.11 13.22 -5.82
C GLN A 114 -3.47 13.55 -4.37
N PRO A 115 -4.68 14.09 -4.10
CA PRO A 115 -5.09 14.54 -2.77
C PRO A 115 -4.98 13.49 -1.66
N ASP A 116 -5.31 12.23 -1.97
CA ASP A 116 -5.27 11.12 -1.01
C ASP A 116 -3.83 10.72 -0.62
N MET A 117 -2.85 11.00 -1.48
CA MET A 117 -1.43 10.71 -1.23
C MET A 117 -0.72 11.83 -0.49
N LEU A 118 -1.32 13.02 -0.34
CA LEU A 118 -0.68 14.15 0.30
C LEU A 118 -0.20 13.84 1.73
N ARG A 119 -0.92 12.97 2.44
CA ARG A 119 -0.58 12.57 3.82
C ARG A 119 -0.36 11.06 3.98
N HIS A 120 -0.42 10.29 2.90
CA HIS A 120 -0.21 8.85 2.98
C HIS A 120 1.24 8.57 3.42
N PRO A 121 1.49 7.77 4.48
CA PRO A 121 2.84 7.60 5.06
C PRO A 121 3.89 7.18 4.04
N GLY A 122 3.55 6.23 3.17
CA GLY A 122 4.44 5.80 2.09
C GLY A 122 4.73 6.86 1.04
N ALA A 123 3.76 7.73 0.73
CA ALA A 123 3.93 8.83 -0.20
C ALA A 123 4.78 9.96 0.40
N VAL A 124 4.71 10.17 1.72
CA VAL A 124 5.63 11.05 2.44
C VAL A 124 7.04 10.49 2.39
N ALA A 125 7.23 9.22 2.75
CA ALA A 125 8.54 8.56 2.72
C ALA A 125 9.19 8.61 1.33
N LEU A 126 8.41 8.42 0.27
CA LEU A 126 8.90 8.55 -1.11
C LEU A 126 9.36 9.99 -1.43
N ARG A 127 8.59 11.01 -1.02
CA ARG A 127 8.95 12.42 -1.24
C ARG A 127 10.18 12.86 -0.44
N GLU A 128 10.40 12.28 0.73
CA GLU A 128 11.59 12.55 1.55
C GLU A 128 12.82 11.82 1.02
N ALA A 129 12.66 10.58 0.57
CA ALA A 129 13.77 9.75 0.11
C ALA A 129 14.23 10.07 -1.32
N LEU A 130 13.36 10.67 -2.14
CA LEU A 130 13.58 10.97 -3.54
C LEU A 130 13.49 12.48 -3.78
N ASP A 131 14.39 13.02 -4.59
CA ASP A 131 14.16 14.29 -5.27
C ASP A 131 13.17 14.05 -6.42
N VAL A 132 11.88 13.95 -6.10
CA VAL A 132 10.83 13.46 -7.01
C VAL A 132 10.72 14.36 -8.26
N ASP A 133 10.96 15.66 -8.11
CA ASP A 133 10.98 16.63 -9.21
C ASP A 133 12.17 16.41 -10.16
N GLY A 134 13.28 15.85 -9.66
CA GLY A 134 14.48 15.52 -10.43
C GLY A 134 14.48 14.13 -11.08
N LEU A 135 13.46 13.29 -10.86
CA LEU A 135 13.39 11.99 -11.53
C LEU A 135 13.32 12.20 -13.05
N VAL A 136 13.98 11.37 -13.86
CA VAL A 136 13.91 11.45 -15.33
C VAL A 136 13.04 10.30 -15.85
N PRO A 137 12.12 10.53 -16.81
CA PRO A 137 11.39 9.43 -17.43
C PRO A 137 12.36 8.54 -18.23
N GLU A 138 12.48 7.27 -17.86
CA GLU A 138 13.10 6.25 -18.73
C GLU A 138 12.05 5.84 -19.80
N PRO A 139 12.40 5.80 -21.10
CA PRO A 139 11.49 5.37 -22.15
C PRO A 139 11.09 3.90 -21.97
N ARG A 140 9.81 3.57 -22.23
CA ARG A 140 9.35 2.18 -22.18
C ARG A 140 9.94 1.40 -23.36
N PRO A 141 10.64 0.27 -23.14
CA PRO A 141 11.19 -0.52 -24.24
C PRO A 141 10.14 -1.31 -25.05
N TRP A 142 8.85 -1.28 -24.68
CA TRP A 142 7.80 -2.10 -25.28
C TRP A 142 6.62 -1.32 -25.87
N ALA A 143 6.67 0.02 -25.93
CA ALA A 143 5.54 0.84 -26.39
C ALA A 143 5.19 0.72 -27.89
N ASP A 144 5.91 -0.12 -28.65
CA ASP A 144 5.72 -0.34 -30.09
C ASP A 144 5.28 -1.78 -30.47
N GLN A 145 4.60 -2.51 -29.57
CA GLN A 145 4.05 -3.85 -29.88
C GLN A 145 2.52 -3.90 -29.86
#